data_AF-A0A940V7M2-F1
#
_entry.id   AF-A0A940V7M2-F1
#
_cell.length_a   1.000
_cell.length_b   1.000
_cell.length_c   1.000
_cell.angle_alpha   90.00
_cell.angle_beta   90.00
_cell.angle_gamma   90.00
#
_symmetry.space_group_name_H-M   'P 1'
#
loop_
_entity.id
_entity.type
_entity.pdbx_description
1 polymer ?
#
loop_
_entity_poly.entity_id
_entity_poly.type
_entity_poly.pdbx_seq_one_letter_code
_entity_poly.pdbx_strand_id
1 'polypeptide(L)' 'MPTSKCVRCGSDLIAAGALYGPRRLSFRPEGTKFLTLETGDVMTRVNMCRECGLIEITGDVEKLRRLTAET' A
#
# COMPACT_ATOMS: atom_id res chain seq x y z
N MET A 1 10.61 10.65 -12.91
CA MET A 1 10.06 10.07 -11.66
C MET A 1 8.70 10.72 -11.44
N PRO A 2 7.60 9.98 -11.18
CA PRO A 2 6.34 10.62 -10.86
C PRO A 2 6.51 11.37 -9.55
N THR A 3 6.39 12.70 -9.59
CA THR A 3 6.38 13.60 -8.44
C THR A 3 5.05 13.41 -7.71
N SER A 4 5.02 12.50 -6.74
CA SER A 4 3.85 12.32 -5.89
C SER A 4 3.67 13.56 -5.01
N LYS A 5 2.71 14.41 -5.37
CA LYS A 5 2.24 15.49 -4.51
C LYS A 5 1.26 14.93 -3.48
N CYS A 6 1.21 15.52 -2.29
CA CYS A 6 0.21 15.23 -1.29
C CYS A 6 -1.19 15.49 -1.85
N VAL A 7 -2.03 14.47 -1.92
CA VAL A 7 -3.40 14.59 -2.44
C VAL A 7 -4.30 15.50 -1.60
N ARG A 8 -3.92 15.77 -0.35
CA ARG A 8 -4.69 16.62 0.57
C ARG A 8 -4.32 18.10 0.49
N CYS A 9 -3.03 18.44 0.47
CA CYS A 9 -2.57 19.84 0.51
C CYS A 9 -1.73 20.29 -0.70
N GLY A 10 -1.42 19.39 -1.64
CA GLY A 10 -0.66 19.72 -2.85
C GLY A 10 0.86 19.83 -2.67
N SER A 11 1.37 19.68 -1.45
CA SER A 11 2.80 19.70 -1.12
C SER A 11 3.60 18.61 -1.85
N ASP A 12 4.85 18.88 -2.17
CA ASP A 12 5.82 17.88 -2.66
C ASP A 12 6.71 17.31 -1.54
N LEU A 13 6.57 17.80 -0.30
CA LEU A 13 7.33 17.33 0.86
C LEU A 13 6.77 16.01 1.41
N ILE A 14 7.10 14.92 0.72
CA ILE A 14 6.70 13.56 1.07
C ILE A 14 7.88 12.77 1.64
N ALA A 15 7.65 12.08 2.76
CA ALA A 15 8.61 11.16 3.36
C ALA A 15 8.11 9.71 3.25
N ALA A 16 8.94 8.82 2.71
CA ALA A 16 8.69 7.37 2.76
C ALA A 16 8.91 6.84 4.18
N GLY A 17 8.11 5.86 4.59
CA GLY A 17 8.22 5.26 5.91
C GLY A 17 7.54 3.90 6.01
N ALA A 18 7.32 3.47 7.26
CA ALA A 18 6.60 2.25 7.58
C ALA A 18 5.71 2.49 8.80
N LEU A 19 4.56 1.83 8.85
CA LEU A 19 3.74 1.74 10.05
C LEU A 19 4.19 0.51 10.85
N TYR A 20 4.56 0.73 12.11
CA TYR A 20 4.98 -0.32 13.02
C TYR A 20 3.78 -0.79 13.86
N GLY A 21 3.61 -2.11 13.93
CA GLY A 21 2.63 -2.79 14.75
C GLY A 21 3.10 -4.23 15.01
N PRO A 22 2.34 -5.03 15.77
CA PRO A 22 2.70 -6.43 16.07
C PRO A 22 2.90 -7.28 14.80
N ARG A 23 2.26 -6.88 13.70
CA ARG A 23 2.49 -7.37 12.34
C ARG A 23 2.56 -6.18 11.39
N ARG A 24 3.21 -6.35 10.24
CA ARG A 24 3.16 -5.38 9.15
C ARG A 24 1.69 -5.23 8.70
N LEU A 25 1.23 -4.00 8.53
CA LEU A 25 -0.13 -3.74 8.02
C LEU A 25 -0.21 -4.21 6.55
N SER A 26 -0.73 -5.40 6.33
CA SER A 26 -1.03 -5.95 5.00
C SER A 26 -2.50 -5.72 4.66
N PHE A 27 -2.79 -5.65 3.36
CA PHE A 27 -4.16 -5.76 2.85
C PHE A 27 -4.40 -7.21 2.42
N ARG A 28 -5.49 -7.81 2.90
CA ARG A 28 -5.88 -9.17 2.51
C ARG A 28 -7.18 -9.11 1.70
N PRO A 29 -7.15 -9.44 0.40
CA PRO A 29 -8.35 -9.45 -0.42
C PRO A 29 -9.31 -10.58 -0.01
N GLU A 30 -10.62 -10.29 -0.07
CA GLU A 30 -11.64 -11.32 0.06
C GLU A 30 -11.57 -12.29 -1.13
N GLY A 31 -11.88 -13.58 -0.91
CA GLY A 31 -11.88 -14.58 -1.99
C GLY A 31 -10.50 -14.99 -2.52
N THR A 32 -9.41 -14.68 -1.81
CA THR A 32 -8.05 -15.09 -2.21
C THR A 32 -8.01 -16.61 -2.47
N LYS A 33 -7.70 -17.02 -3.71
CA LYS A 33 -7.64 -18.45 -4.07
C LYS A 33 -6.43 -19.09 -3.38
N PHE A 34 -6.68 -20.02 -2.44
CA PHE A 34 -5.69 -20.71 -1.59
C PHE A 34 -4.60 -21.53 -2.33
N LEU A 35 -4.55 -21.48 -3.66
CA LEU A 35 -3.70 -22.32 -4.51
C LEU A 35 -2.36 -21.68 -4.92
N THR A 36 -2.05 -20.46 -4.48
CA THR A 36 -0.75 -19.83 -4.75
C THR A 36 0.19 -20.04 -3.56
N LEU A 37 1.43 -20.48 -3.84
CA LEU A 37 2.53 -20.56 -2.86
C LEU A 37 2.93 -19.19 -2.27
N GLU A 38 2.32 -18.11 -2.75
CA GLU A 38 2.54 -16.75 -2.25
C GLU A 38 1.69 -16.49 -1.00
N THR A 39 2.26 -15.79 -0.01
CA THR A 39 1.46 -15.28 1.12
C THR A 39 0.33 -14.39 0.58
N GLY A 40 -0.91 -14.66 0.98
CA GLY A 40 -2.11 -13.91 0.53
C GLY A 40 -2.17 -12.45 0.98
N ASP A 41 -1.10 -11.92 1.58
CA ASP A 41 -0.96 -10.56 2.05
C ASP A 41 -0.42 -9.65 0.94
N VAL A 42 -1.15 -8.59 0.60
CA VAL A 42 -0.65 -7.51 -0.25
C VAL A 42 0.22 -6.59 0.59
N MET A 43 1.48 -6.46 0.19
CA MET A 43 2.46 -5.61 0.86
C MET A 43 2.12 -4.14 0.64
N THR A 44 2.19 -3.35 1.71
CA THR A 44 1.91 -1.92 1.67
C THR A 44 3.19 -1.09 1.73
N ARG A 45 3.16 0.04 1.03
CA ARG A 45 4.10 1.16 1.16
C ARG A 45 3.40 2.30 1.91
N VAL A 46 4.15 3.05 2.69
CA VAL A 46 3.62 4.16 3.47
C VAL A 46 4.41 5.42 3.14
N ASN A 47 3.70 6.50 2.86
CA ASN A 47 4.25 7.82 2.68
C ASN A 47 3.54 8.80 3.62
N MET A 48 4.27 9.77 4.15
CA MET A 48 3.71 10.83 5.00
C MET A 48 4.04 12.19 4.41
N CYS A 49 3.02 13.05 4.26
CA CYS A 49 3.22 14.45 3.96
C CYS A 49 3.77 15.16 5.20
N ARG A 50 4.90 15.82 5.04
CA ARG A 50 5.61 16.53 6.12
C ARG A 50 4.95 17.85 6.50
N GLU A 51 4.06 18.39 5.67
CA GLU A 51 3.38 19.66 5.92
C GLU A 51 2.02 19.48 6.60
N CYS A 52 1.14 18.65 6.03
CA CYS A 52 -0.21 18.49 6.55
C CYS A 52 -0.44 17.18 7.32
N GLY A 53 0.59 16.33 7.45
CA GLY A 53 0.53 15.09 8.21
C GLY A 53 -0.32 13.97 7.58
N LEU A 54 -0.75 14.10 6.32
CA LEU A 54 -1.46 13.02 5.62
C LEU A 54 -0.53 11.79 5.54
N ILE A 55 -1.03 10.64 5.98
CA ILE A 55 -0.36 9.34 5.76
C ILE A 55 -1.12 8.61 4.66
N GLU A 56 -0.44 8.32 3.56
CA GLU A 56 -0.95 7.50 2.47
C GLU A 56 -0.39 6.08 2.57
N ILE A 57 -1.27 5.09 2.46
CA ILE A 57 -0.93 3.67 2.42
C ILE A 57 -1.31 3.17 1.03
N THR A 58 -0.34 2.62 0.30
CA THR A 58 -0.55 2.11 -1.06
C THR A 58 -0.21 0.62 -1.11
N GLY A 59 -1.15 -0.20 -1.59
CA GLY A 59 -0.94 -1.63 -1.81
C GLY A 59 -0.31 -1.96 -3.16
N ASP A 60 0.32 -3.13 -3.25
CA ASP A 60 0.78 -3.70 -4.52
C ASP A 60 -0.41 -4.22 -5.35
N VAL A 61 -0.81 -3.43 -6.35
CA VAL A 61 -1.94 -3.73 -7.23
C VAL A 61 -1.65 -4.93 -8.15
N GLU A 62 -0.39 -5.16 -8.53
CA GLU A 62 -0.03 -6.32 -9.35
C GLU A 62 -0.17 -7.60 -8.54
N LYS A 63 0.29 -7.60 -7.28
CA LYS A 63 0.06 -8.72 -6.36
C LYS A 63 -1.44 -8.93 -6.11
N LEU A 64 -2.19 -7.85 -5.89
CA LEU A 64 -3.65 -7.93 -5.73
C LEU A 64 -4.32 -8.64 -6.90
N ARG A 65 -4.02 -8.24 -8.15
CA ARG A 65 -4.58 -8.86 -9.36
C ARG A 65 -4.26 -10.35 -9.47
N ARG A 66 -3.05 -10.78 -9.10
CA ARG A 66 -2.67 -12.21 -9.09
C ARG A 66 -3.46 -13.00 -8.04
N LEU A 67 -3.72 -12.39 -6.88
CA LEU A 67 -4.44 -13.04 -5.78
C LEU A 67 -5.95 -13.12 -6.01
N THR A 68 -6.54 -12.12 -6.68
CA THR A 68 -7.99 -12.10 -6.96
C THR A 68 -8.36 -12.80 -8.24
N ALA A 69 -7.46 -12.87 -9.23
CA ALA A 69 -7.68 -13.51 -10.52
C ALA A 69 -9.10 -13.25 -11.04
N GLU A 70 -9.38 -12.00 -11.39
CA GLU A 70 -10.47 -11.66 -12.32
C GLU A 70 -10.12 -12.33 -13.65
N THR A 71 -10.83 -13.41 -13.96
CA THR A 71 -10.87 -14.01 -15.30
C THR A 71 -11.83 -13.20 -16.16
#